data_AF-A0A6B3EDN7-F1
#
_entry.id   AF-A0A6B3EDN7-F1
#
_cell.length_a   1.000
_cell.length_b   1.000
_cell.length_c   1.000
_cell.angle_alpha   90.00
_cell.angle_beta   90.00
_cell.angle_gamma   90.00
#
_symmetry.space_group_name_H-M   'P 1'
#
loop_
_entity.id
_entity.type
_entity.pdbx_description
1 polymer ?
#
loop_
_entity_poly.entity_id
_entity_poly.type
_entity_poly.pdbx_seq_one_letter_code
_entity_poly.pdbx_strand_id
1 'polypeptide(L)' 'GVLMTAADAWSRDLRAFVAADAVADFSREDHDMALRWAAGRCARVAPTAALLKEF' A
#
# COMPACT_ATOMS: atom_id res chain seq x y z
N GLY A 1 10.80 0.96 1.14
CA GLY A 1 10.56 1.83 -0.03
C GLY A 1 9.08 2.11 -0.24
N VAL A 2 8.27 1.07 -0.43
CA VAL A 2 6.84 1.20 -0.77
C VAL A 2 6.03 2.09 0.18
N LEU A 3 6.09 1.84 1.49
CA LEU A 3 5.33 2.61 2.48
C LEU A 3 5.63 4.11 2.41
N MET A 4 6.91 4.46 2.32
CA MET A 4 7.36 5.86 2.21
C MET A 4 6.92 6.49 0.89
N THR A 5 6.98 5.77 -0.22
CA THR A 5 6.49 6.28 -1.51
C THR A 5 4.99 6.49 -1.51
N ALA A 6 4.21 5.61 -0.88
CA ALA A 6 2.76 5.78 -0.73
C ALA A 6 2.43 7.02 0.13
N ALA A 7 3.18 7.26 1.21
CA ALA A 7 3.04 8.45 2.04
C ALA A 7 3.43 9.75 1.28
N ASP A 8 4.50 9.73 0.49
CA ASP A 8 4.90 10.86 -0.35
C ASP A 8 3.86 11.15 -1.45
N ALA A 9 3.34 10.11 -2.11
CA ALA A 9 2.26 10.25 -3.09
C ALA A 9 1.02 10.92 -2.47
N TRP A 10 0.58 10.44 -1.30
CA TRP A 10 -0.54 11.06 -0.57
C TRP A 10 -0.27 12.52 -0.21
N SER A 11 0.95 12.84 0.24
CA SER A 11 1.36 14.20 0.59
C SER A 11 1.39 15.15 -0.62
N ARG A 12 1.46 14.59 -1.82
CA ARG A 12 1.45 15.29 -3.12
C ARG A 12 0.08 15.25 -3.80
N ASP A 13 -0.98 14.92 -3.07
CA ASP A 13 -2.36 14.83 -3.57
C ASP A 13 -2.54 13.78 -4.69
N LEU A 14 -1.69 12.74 -4.69
CA LEU A 14 -1.80 11.58 -5.58
C LEU A 14 -2.51 10.44 -4.87
N ARG A 15 -3.47 9.82 -5.56
CA ARG A 15 -4.14 8.61 -5.07
C ARG A 15 -3.19 7.42 -5.16
N ALA A 16 -2.75 6.90 -4.02
CA ALA A 16 -1.91 5.71 -3.96
C ALA A 16 -2.74 4.42 -3.81
N PHE A 17 -2.35 3.40 -4.55
CA PHE A 17 -2.89 2.04 -4.49
C PHE A 17 -1.72 1.08 -4.27
N VAL A 18 -1.80 0.24 -3.25
CA VAL A 18 -0.78 -0.76 -2.93
C VAL A 18 -1.36 -2.15 -3.10
N ALA A 19 -0.78 -2.91 -4.03
CA ALA A 19 -1.09 -4.32 -4.23
C ALA A 19 -0.46 -5.16 -3.10
N ALA A 20 -1.28 -5.62 -2.16
CA ALA A 20 -0.83 -6.31 -0.95
C ALA A 20 -0.05 -7.61 -1.23
N ASP A 21 -0.37 -8.27 -2.34
CA ASP A 21 0.24 -9.51 -2.82
C ASP A 21 1.43 -9.29 -3.77
N ALA A 22 1.82 -8.03 -4.00
CA ALA A 22 2.93 -7.66 -4.90
C ALA A 22 4.01 -6.82 -4.20
N VAL A 23 4.03 -6.82 -2.87
CA VAL A 23 5.05 -6.14 -2.05
C VAL A 23 5.54 -7.10 -0.96
N ALA A 24 6.78 -6.93 -0.50
CA ALA A 24 7.38 -7.80 0.50
C ALA A 24 8.09 -6.98 1.58
N ASP A 25 8.28 -7.60 2.74
CA ASP A 25 9.08 -7.09 3.84
C ASP A 25 9.91 -8.22 4.47
N PHE A 26 10.83 -7.90 5.36
CA PHE A 26 11.77 -8.85 5.95
C PHE A 26 11.12 -9.83 6.93
N SER A 27 9.95 -9.48 7.47
CA SER A 27 9.16 -10.35 8.32
C SER A 27 7.67 -10.21 8.01
N ARG A 28 6.88 -11.22 8.39
CA ARG A 28 5.42 -11.14 8.30
C ARG A 28 4.86 -10.01 9.14
N GLU A 29 5.46 -9.76 10.31
CA GLU A 29 5.03 -8.70 11.21
C GLU A 29 5.24 -7.31 10.60
N ASP A 30 6.43 -7.07 10.02
CA ASP A 30 6.75 -5.81 9.34
C ASP A 30 5.84 -5.60 8.12
N HIS A 31 5.63 -6.66 7.33
CA HIS A 31 4.72 -6.61 6.18
C HIS A 31 3.29 -6.23 6.60
N ASP A 32 2.74 -6.89 7.62
CA ASP A 32 1.40 -6.59 8.14
C ASP A 32 1.31 -5.16 8.72
N MET A 33 2.35 -4.72 9.43
CA MET A 33 2.46 -3.36 9.96
C MET A 33 2.43 -2.32 8.84
N ALA A 34 3.23 -2.51 7.79
CA ALA A 34 3.31 -1.59 6.66
C ALA A 34 1.97 -1.50 5.91
N LEU A 35 1.32 -2.65 5.63
CA LEU A 35 0.02 -2.68 4.97
C LEU A 35 -1.08 -2.01 5.81
N ARG A 36 -1.16 -2.31 7.11
CA ARG A 36 -2.14 -1.67 8.02
C ARG A 36 -1.93 -0.17 8.12
N TRP A 37 -0.67 0.27 8.20
CA TRP A 37 -0.35 1.68 8.29
C TRP A 37 -0.76 2.42 7.02
N ALA A 38 -0.40 1.88 5.85
CA ALA A 38 -0.74 2.47 4.55
C ALA A 38 -2.25 2.56 4.35
N ALA A 39 -2.99 1.48 4.63
CA ALA A 39 -4.45 1.41 4.52
C ALA A 39 -5.18 2.47 5.36
N GLY A 40 -4.65 2.75 6.56
CA GLY A 40 -5.27 3.71 7.47
C GLY A 40 -4.89 5.18 7.22
N ARG A 41 -3.91 5.46 6.35
CA ARG A 41 -3.32 6.80 6.26
C ARG A 41 -3.08 7.33 4.85
N CYS A 42 -2.52 6.54 3.93
CA CYS A 42 -1.98 7.09 2.69
C CYS A 42 -2.32 6.31 1.41
N ALA A 43 -2.88 5.10 1.47
CA ALA A 43 -3.17 4.32 0.28
C ALA A 43 -4.37 3.39 0.44
N ARG A 44 -5.04 3.09 -0.68
CA ARG A 44 -5.92 1.92 -0.77
C ARG A 44 -5.04 0.67 -0.85
N VAL A 45 -5.24 -0.28 0.07
CA VAL A 45 -4.52 -1.55 0.09
C VAL A 45 -5.48 -2.67 -0.25
N ALA A 46 -5.17 -3.45 -1.29
CA ALA A 46 -5.97 -4.60 -1.70
C ALA A 46 -5.11 -5.61 -2.50
N PRO A 47 -5.58 -6.86 -2.69
CA PRO A 47 -4.94 -7.79 -3.62
C PRO A 47 -4.96 -7.24 -5.05
N THR A 48 -3.97 -7.63 -5.87
CA THR A 48 -3.82 -7.16 -7.26
C THR A 48 -5.11 -7.35 -8.06
N ALA A 49 -5.77 -8.50 -7.91
CA ALA A 49 -7.02 -8.80 -8.62
C ALA A 49 -8.19 -7.88 -8.24
N ALA A 50 -8.20 -7.31 -7.04
CA ALA A 50 -9.23 -6.35 -6.63
C ALA A 50 -8.94 -4.97 -7.23
N LEU A 51 -7.67 -4.53 -7.20
CA LEU A 51 -7.27 -3.26 -7.80
C LEU A 51 -7.55 -3.22 -9.30
N LEU A 52 -7.27 -4.31 -10.03
CA LEU A 52 -7.53 -4.41 -11.46
C LEU A 52 -9.02 -4.40 -11.85
N LYS A 53 -9.94 -4.59 -10.91
CA LYS A 53 -11.39 -4.51 -11.17
C LYS A 53 -11.97 -3.12 -10.93
N GLU A 54 -11.24 -2.26 -10.22
CA GLU A 54 -11.66 -0.89 -9.92
C GLU A 54 -11.26 0.11 -11.02
N PHE A 55 -10.51 -0.32 -12.04
CA PHE A 55 -10.06 0.45 -13.20
C PHE A 55 -10.34 -0.32 -14.49
#